data_AF-A0A7S0QMW0-F1
#
_entry.id   AF-A0A7S0QMW0-F1
#
_cell.length_a   1.000
_cell.length_b   1.000
_cell.length_c   1.000
_cell.angle_alpha   90.00
_cell.angle_beta   90.00
_cell.angle_gamma   90.00
#
_symmetry.space_group_name_H-M   'P 1'
#
loop_
_entity.id
_entity.type
_entity.pdbx_description
1 polymer ?
#
loop_
_entity_poly.entity_id
_entity_poly.type
_entity_poly.pdbx_seq_one_letter_code
_entity_poly.pdbx_strand_id
1 'polypeptide(L)'
;DAQTICLVFGTVVMGQAYGAIGAFLFLRLQELGGTTLLMGLTLAVNCAVEAPVFHFSAAVIRRLGLVGVLVLCLSLMAVRLAFYGALETPWPVLAVEGIHGVTFALLWSAGTAHFREIAPEGMGATMQGLFSGLKYGVGAGTGSLLAGAVSESAGLQAMFRCAAAYVAAADMRDRA
;
A
#
# COMPACT_ATOMS: atom_id res chain seq x y z
N ASP A 1 8.65 -15.01 15.64
CA ASP A 1 7.68 -14.63 16.69
C ASP A 1 6.34 -14.25 16.06
N ALA A 2 5.31 -13.98 16.87
CA ALA A 2 3.97 -13.58 16.38
C ALA A 2 3.98 -12.22 15.65
N GLN A 3 4.85 -11.29 16.06
CA GLN A 3 4.97 -9.96 15.44
C GLN A 3 5.47 -10.05 14.00
N THR A 4 6.44 -10.92 13.73
CA THR A 4 6.99 -11.18 12.40
C THR A 4 5.92 -11.78 11.48
N ILE A 5 5.08 -12.70 12.00
CA ILE A 5 3.97 -13.27 11.24
C ILE A 5 2.95 -12.19 10.87
N CYS A 6 2.55 -11.36 11.83
CA CYS A 6 1.65 -10.23 11.58
C CYS A 6 2.23 -9.27 10.54
N LEU A 7 3.51 -8.89 10.69
CA LEU A 7 4.19 -8.02 9.73
C LEU A 7 4.23 -8.62 8.32
N VAL A 8 4.59 -9.90 8.18
CA VAL A 8 4.65 -10.58 6.88
C VAL A 8 3.25 -10.61 6.25
N PHE A 9 2.23 -11.00 7.01
CA PHE A 9 0.85 -11.02 6.53
C PHE A 9 0.40 -9.63 6.07
N GLY A 10 0.50 -8.62 6.93
CA GLY A 10 0.08 -7.27 6.58
C GLY A 10 0.91 -6.65 5.45
N THR A 11 2.21 -6.97 5.34
CA THR A 11 3.05 -6.57 4.20
C THR A 11 2.55 -7.17 2.89
N VAL A 12 2.14 -8.44 2.89
CA VAL A 12 1.58 -9.10 1.70
C VAL A 12 0.21 -8.53 1.34
N VAL A 13 -0.64 -8.21 2.32
CA VAL A 13 -1.94 -7.54 2.08
C VAL A 13 -1.73 -6.14 1.51
N MET A 14 -0.84 -5.34 2.11
CA MET A 14 -0.45 -4.03 1.59
C MET A 14 0.13 -4.15 0.19
N GLY A 15 1.00 -5.13 -0.05
CA GLY A 15 1.56 -5.45 -1.36
C GLY A 15 0.47 -5.70 -2.39
N GLN A 16 -0.53 -6.52 -2.07
CA GLN A 16 -1.68 -6.78 -2.95
C GLN A 16 -2.43 -5.50 -3.31
N ALA A 17 -2.71 -4.65 -2.32
CA ALA A 17 -3.33 -3.35 -2.55
C ALA A 17 -2.47 -2.45 -3.47
N TYR A 18 -1.16 -2.40 -3.25
CA TYR A 18 -0.23 -1.68 -4.11
C TYR A 18 -0.21 -2.23 -5.54
N GLY A 19 -0.27 -3.54 -5.72
CA GLY A 19 -0.37 -4.19 -7.04
C GLY A 19 -1.65 -3.77 -7.77
N ALA A 20 -2.79 -3.91 -7.11
CA ALA A 20 -4.08 -3.50 -7.67
C ALA A 20 -4.06 -2.01 -8.10
N ILE A 21 -3.55 -1.12 -7.24
CA ILE A 21 -3.42 0.30 -7.56
C ILE A 21 -2.47 0.54 -8.72
N GLY A 22 -1.27 -0.06 -8.69
CA GLY A 22 -0.25 0.12 -9.72
C GLY A 22 -0.70 -0.35 -11.09
N ALA A 23 -1.50 -1.41 -11.17
CA ALA A 23 -2.03 -1.93 -12.42
C ALA A 23 -3.26 -1.16 -12.93
N PHE A 24 -4.14 -0.69 -12.04
CA PHE A 24 -5.50 -0.29 -12.44
C PHE A 24 -5.91 1.16 -12.10
N LEU A 25 -5.14 1.90 -11.29
CA LEU A 25 -5.53 3.28 -10.94
C LEU A 25 -5.58 4.19 -12.16
N PHE A 26 -4.57 4.12 -13.03
CA PHE A 26 -4.55 4.97 -14.22
C PHE A 26 -5.62 4.59 -15.24
N LEU A 27 -5.94 3.30 -15.35
CA LEU A 27 -7.08 2.85 -16.16
C LEU A 27 -8.40 3.42 -15.61
N ARG A 28 -8.58 3.41 -14.28
CA ARG A 28 -9.77 4.00 -13.65
C ARG A 28 -9.85 5.50 -13.84
N LEU A 29 -8.71 6.21 -13.79
CA LEU A 29 -8.69 7.64 -14.10
C LEU A 29 -9.02 7.91 -15.57
N GLN A 30 -8.56 7.07 -16.50
CA GLN A 30 -8.93 7.20 -17.92
C GLN A 30 -10.42 7.00 -18.16
N GLU A 31 -11.06 6.01 -17.52
CA GLU A 31 -12.52 5.83 -17.58
C GLU A 31 -13.30 7.09 -17.13
N LEU A 32 -12.73 7.85 -16.20
CA LEU A 32 -13.28 9.09 -15.68
C LEU A 32 -12.90 10.33 -16.52
N GLY A 33 -12.21 10.16 -17.64
CA GLY A 33 -11.75 11.27 -18.50
C GLY A 33 -10.48 11.97 -18.00
N GLY A 34 -9.70 11.30 -17.13
CA GLY A 34 -8.43 11.79 -16.63
C GLY A 34 -7.35 11.86 -17.71
N THR A 35 -6.51 12.88 -17.63
CA THR A 35 -5.42 13.12 -18.61
C THR A 35 -4.10 12.50 -18.14
N THR A 36 -3.15 12.30 -19.05
CA THR A 36 -1.79 11.87 -18.71
C THR A 36 -1.09 12.86 -17.77
N LEU A 37 -1.42 14.16 -17.87
CA LEU A 37 -0.93 15.17 -16.93
C LEU A 37 -1.41 14.86 -15.51
N LEU A 38 -2.70 14.55 -15.33
CA LEU A 38 -3.24 14.18 -14.02
C LEU A 38 -2.53 12.94 -13.45
N MET A 39 -2.28 11.93 -14.28
CA MET A 39 -1.48 10.77 -13.87
C MET A 39 -0.09 11.19 -13.41
N GLY A 40 0.64 11.99 -14.20
CA GLY A 40 1.94 12.52 -13.79
C GLY A 40 1.89 13.27 -12.45
N LEU A 41 0.84 14.07 -12.23
CA LEU A 41 0.62 14.79 -10.97
C LEU A 41 0.38 13.83 -9.80
N THR A 42 -0.30 12.69 -10.00
CA THR A 42 -0.44 11.68 -8.94
C THR A 42 0.92 11.17 -8.46
N LEU A 43 1.84 10.84 -9.37
CA LEU A 43 3.19 10.41 -8.99
C LEU A 43 3.96 11.56 -8.30
N ALA A 44 3.83 12.79 -8.81
CA ALA A 44 4.53 13.93 -8.23
C ALA A 44 4.10 14.20 -6.78
N VAL A 45 2.80 14.12 -6.49
CA VAL A 45 2.26 14.25 -5.13
C VAL A 45 2.77 13.12 -4.23
N ASN A 46 2.81 11.88 -4.72
CA ASN A 46 3.36 10.75 -3.98
C ASN A 46 4.80 11.02 -3.55
N CYS A 47 5.68 11.32 -4.51
CA CYS A 47 7.09 11.63 -4.25
C CYS A 47 7.28 12.81 -3.29
N ALA A 48 6.48 13.87 -3.45
CA ALA A 48 6.56 15.07 -2.61
C ALA A 48 6.23 14.78 -1.14
N VAL A 49 5.30 13.85 -0.87
CA VAL A 49 4.93 13.45 0.49
C VAL A 49 5.84 12.35 1.05
N GLU A 50 6.33 11.44 0.21
CA GLU A 50 7.25 10.38 0.64
C GLU A 50 8.51 10.94 1.32
N ALA A 51 9.15 11.93 0.70
CA ALA A 51 10.42 12.49 1.20
C ALA A 51 10.37 12.97 2.67
N PRO A 52 9.44 13.86 3.08
CA PRO A 52 9.34 14.26 4.47
C PRO A 52 8.91 13.09 5.38
N VAL A 53 8.02 12.20 4.94
CA VAL A 53 7.59 11.07 5.78
C VAL A 53 8.75 10.10 6.03
N PHE A 54 9.60 9.82 5.04
CA PHE A 54 10.81 9.03 5.24
C PHE A 54 11.72 9.66 6.30
N HIS A 55 11.93 10.98 6.24
CA HIS A 55 12.73 11.70 7.24
C HIS A 55 12.18 11.53 8.67
N PHE A 56 10.86 11.61 8.84
CA PHE A 56 10.22 11.48 10.16
C PHE A 56 9.83 10.05 10.55
N SER A 57 10.03 9.07 9.66
CA SER A 57 9.53 7.70 9.83
C SER A 57 10.02 7.04 11.12
N ALA A 58 11.28 7.24 11.48
CA ALA A 58 11.85 6.71 12.72
C ALA A 58 11.13 7.25 13.97
N ALA A 59 10.71 8.52 13.97
CA ALA A 59 9.97 9.09 15.09
C ALA A 59 8.56 8.50 15.20
N VAL A 60 7.90 8.25 14.07
CA VAL A 60 6.58 7.62 14.02
C VAL A 60 6.65 6.16 14.48
N ILE A 61 7.62 5.40 13.96
CA ILE A 61 7.84 3.98 14.33
C ILE A 61 8.13 3.85 15.83
N ARG A 62 8.96 4.73 16.41
CA ARG A 62 9.21 4.72 17.87
C ARG A 62 7.96 4.97 18.71
N ARG A 63 7.01 5.76 18.21
CA ARG A 63 5.77 6.10 18.95
C ARG A 63 4.70 5.04 18.82
N LEU A 64 4.49 4.49 17.62
CA LEU A 64 3.41 3.55 17.34
C LEU A 64 3.85 2.08 17.45
N GLY A 65 5.16 1.82 17.43
CA GLY A 65 5.70 0.48 17.28
C GLY A 65 5.45 -0.08 15.88
N LEU A 66 5.99 -1.28 15.64
CA LEU A 66 5.91 -1.95 14.33
C LEU A 66 4.46 -2.29 13.94
N VAL A 67 3.72 -2.93 14.85
CA VAL A 67 2.33 -3.33 14.62
C VAL A 67 1.40 -2.11 14.50
N GLY A 68 1.62 -1.07 15.31
CA GLY A 68 0.82 0.16 15.20
C GLY A 68 1.03 0.90 13.89
N VAL A 69 2.26 0.91 13.34
CA VAL A 69 2.51 1.43 11.99
C VAL A 69 1.81 0.59 10.93
N LEU A 70 1.81 -0.74 11.06
CA LEU A 70 1.15 -1.63 10.11
C LEU A 70 -0.36 -1.39 10.07
N VAL A 71 -1.02 -1.33 11.23
CA VAL A 71 -2.45 -1.04 11.36
C VAL A 71 -2.79 0.35 10.79
N LEU A 72 -1.96 1.36 11.07
CA LEU A 72 -2.13 2.69 10.47
C LEU A 72 -2.06 2.63 8.94
N CYS A 73 -1.07 1.93 8.38
CA CYS A 73 -0.89 1.78 6.94
C CYS A 73 -2.07 1.03 6.29
N LEU A 74 -2.54 -0.06 6.90
CA LEU A 74 -3.70 -0.83 6.42
C LEU A 74 -4.98 0.02 6.45
N SER A 75 -5.23 0.74 7.54
CA SER A 75 -6.37 1.65 7.68
C SER A 75 -6.38 2.72 6.58
N LEU A 76 -5.24 3.39 6.39
CA LEU A 76 -5.08 4.42 5.37
C LEU A 76 -5.21 3.85 3.95
N MET A 77 -4.72 2.64 3.72
CA MET A 77 -4.85 1.95 2.44
C MET A 77 -6.32 1.59 2.14
N ALA A 78 -7.08 1.10 3.12
CA ALA A 78 -8.50 0.81 2.96
C ALA A 78 -9.29 2.08 2.59
N VAL A 79 -9.03 3.20 3.28
CA VAL A 79 -9.62 4.51 2.96
C VAL A 79 -9.28 4.92 1.52
N ARG A 80 -8.01 4.77 1.12
CA ARG A 80 -7.53 5.13 -0.22
C ARG A 80 -8.22 4.32 -1.31
N LEU A 81 -8.32 3.00 -1.15
CA LEU A 81 -9.02 2.11 -2.08
C LEU A 81 -10.53 2.43 -2.14
N ALA A 82 -11.16 2.69 -0.99
CA ALA A 82 -12.58 3.07 -0.94
C ALA A 82 -12.81 4.38 -1.70
N PHE A 83 -11.90 5.35 -1.56
CA PHE A 83 -11.96 6.61 -2.28
C PHE A 83 -11.88 6.40 -3.79
N TYR A 84 -10.96 5.57 -4.29
CA TYR A 84 -10.90 5.24 -5.72
C TYR A 84 -12.18 4.58 -6.24
N GLY A 85 -12.79 3.71 -5.44
CA GLY A 85 -14.08 3.09 -5.74
C GLY A 85 -15.27 4.06 -5.69
N ALA A 86 -15.09 5.24 -5.08
CA ALA A 86 -16.11 6.29 -4.98
C ALA A 86 -15.86 7.46 -5.94
N LEU A 87 -14.76 7.47 -6.69
CA LEU A 87 -14.47 8.53 -7.66
C LEU A 87 -15.52 8.55 -8.78
N GLU A 88 -16.13 9.72 -8.96
CA GLU A 88 -17.03 10.05 -10.08
C GLU A 88 -16.37 10.99 -11.10
N THR A 89 -15.34 11.73 -10.68
CA THR A 89 -14.51 12.59 -11.53
C THR A 89 -13.03 12.31 -11.23
N PRO A 90 -12.09 12.61 -12.14
CA PRO A 90 -10.73 12.10 -12.00
C PRO A 90 -9.86 12.97 -11.06
N TRP A 91 -10.07 14.29 -11.01
CA TRP A 91 -9.21 15.22 -10.26
C TRP A 91 -9.14 15.03 -8.72
N PRO A 92 -10.21 14.63 -8.01
CA PRO A 92 -10.16 14.42 -6.56
C PRO A 92 -9.13 13.37 -6.12
N VAL A 93 -8.62 12.52 -7.04
CA VAL A 93 -7.56 11.55 -6.77
C VAL A 93 -6.30 12.19 -6.14
N LEU A 94 -5.98 13.44 -6.49
CA LEU A 94 -4.77 14.11 -5.97
C LEU A 94 -4.79 14.31 -4.46
N ALA A 95 -5.99 14.47 -3.87
CA ALA A 95 -6.12 14.61 -2.42
C ALA A 95 -5.76 13.30 -1.68
N VAL A 96 -6.08 12.16 -2.29
CA VAL A 96 -5.84 10.84 -1.69
C VAL A 96 -4.42 10.32 -1.95
N GLU A 97 -3.75 10.80 -3.00
CA GLU A 97 -2.35 10.46 -3.27
C GLU A 97 -1.39 10.89 -2.16
N GLY A 98 -1.69 11.96 -1.41
CA GLY A 98 -0.89 12.29 -0.23
C GLY A 98 -0.83 11.13 0.79
N ILE A 99 -1.88 10.32 0.89
CA ILE A 99 -1.91 9.14 1.76
C ILE A 99 -0.94 8.06 1.26
N HIS A 100 -0.74 7.93 -0.05
CA HIS A 100 0.23 6.98 -0.62
C HIS A 100 1.60 7.18 -0.01
N GLY A 101 2.09 8.42 -0.01
CA GLY A 101 3.44 8.72 0.46
C GLY A 101 3.61 8.39 1.93
N VAL A 102 2.56 8.60 2.73
CA VAL A 102 2.52 8.22 4.14
C VAL A 102 2.62 6.70 4.31
N THR A 103 1.73 5.94 3.66
CA THR A 103 1.70 4.48 3.82
C THR A 103 2.94 3.81 3.25
N PHE A 104 3.46 4.33 2.14
CA PHE A 104 4.64 3.76 1.48
C PHE A 104 5.89 3.94 2.32
N ALA A 105 6.15 5.18 2.73
CA ALA A 105 7.36 5.50 3.48
C ALA A 105 7.37 4.83 4.86
N LEU A 106 6.24 4.85 5.59
CA LEU A 106 6.16 4.21 6.90
C LEU A 106 6.31 2.69 6.82
N LEU A 107 5.58 2.02 5.92
CA LEU A 107 5.66 0.56 5.78
C LEU A 107 7.05 0.13 5.32
N TRP A 108 7.66 0.86 4.37
CA TRP A 108 9.01 0.55 3.89
C TRP A 108 10.05 0.72 5.00
N SER A 109 10.05 1.84 5.72
CA SER A 109 10.97 2.07 6.83
C SER A 109 10.79 1.04 7.94
N ALA A 110 9.56 0.76 8.34
CA ALA A 110 9.24 -0.20 9.39
C ALA A 110 9.63 -1.63 9.01
N GLY A 111 9.26 -2.08 7.80
CA GLY A 111 9.57 -3.42 7.32
C GLY A 111 11.06 -3.67 7.11
N THR A 112 11.77 -2.72 6.49
CA THR A 112 13.23 -2.85 6.28
C THR A 112 14.02 -2.80 7.59
N ALA A 113 13.57 -2.02 8.58
CA ALA A 113 14.16 -2.02 9.91
C ALA A 113 13.96 -3.36 10.62
N HIS A 114 12.73 -3.88 10.64
CA HIS A 114 12.41 -5.17 11.27
C HIS A 114 13.18 -6.33 10.64
N PHE A 115 13.15 -6.43 9.31
CA PHE A 115 13.85 -7.52 8.60
C PHE A 115 15.37 -7.45 8.76
N ARG A 116 15.93 -6.24 8.93
CA ARG A 116 17.34 -6.07 9.25
C ARG A 116 17.65 -6.47 10.69
N GLU A 117 16.75 -6.20 11.63
CA GLU A 117 16.91 -6.55 13.05
C GLU A 117 16.92 -8.07 13.27
N ILE A 118 16.04 -8.80 12.60
CA ILE A 118 15.98 -10.27 12.68
C ILE A 118 17.00 -10.97 11.76
N ALA A 119 17.82 -10.21 11.03
CA ALA A 119 18.76 -10.79 10.09
C ALA A 119 19.95 -11.46 10.81
N PRO A 120 20.36 -12.66 10.36
CA PRO A 120 21.65 -13.21 10.76
C PRO A 120 22.80 -12.25 10.40
N GLU A 121 23.92 -12.33 11.13
CA GLU A 121 25.10 -11.51 10.86
C GLU A 121 25.51 -11.60 9.37
N GLY A 122 25.69 -10.44 8.74
CA GLY A 122 26.03 -10.34 7.32
C GLY A 122 24.87 -10.54 6.33
N MET A 123 23.67 -10.92 6.77
CA MET A 123 22.53 -11.23 5.88
C MET A 123 21.46 -10.12 5.78
N GLY A 124 21.76 -8.90 6.26
CA GLY A 124 20.79 -7.79 6.25
C GLY A 124 20.25 -7.46 4.86
N ALA A 125 21.11 -7.46 3.83
CA ALA A 125 20.69 -7.22 2.44
C ALA A 125 19.77 -8.34 1.92
N THR A 126 20.07 -9.60 2.24
CA THR A 126 19.25 -10.76 1.88
C THR A 126 17.86 -10.66 2.51
N MET A 127 17.78 -10.28 3.78
CA MET A 127 16.50 -10.13 4.48
C MET A 127 15.67 -8.94 3.95
N GLN A 128 16.31 -7.83 3.58
CA GLN A 128 15.63 -6.75 2.86
C GLN A 128 15.15 -7.17 1.47
N GLY A 129 15.91 -8.02 0.78
CA GLY A 129 15.49 -8.66 -0.47
C GLY A 129 14.26 -9.55 -0.28
N LEU A 130 14.23 -10.36 0.79
CA LEU A 130 13.07 -11.17 1.15
C LEU A 130 11.83 -10.31 1.43
N PHE A 131 11.96 -9.25 2.22
CA PHE A 131 10.89 -8.29 2.46
C PHE A 131 10.36 -7.67 1.16
N SER A 132 11.27 -7.24 0.28
CA SER A 132 10.91 -6.66 -1.02
C SER A 132 10.20 -7.69 -1.91
N GLY A 133 10.66 -8.94 -1.91
CA GLY A 133 10.04 -10.05 -2.63
C GLY A 133 8.64 -10.38 -2.11
N LEU A 134 8.41 -10.33 -0.79
CA LEU A 134 7.08 -10.48 -0.20
C LEU A 134 6.15 -9.33 -0.60
N LYS A 135 6.60 -8.08 -0.52
CA LYS A 135 5.79 -6.90 -0.84
C LYS A 135 5.47 -6.79 -2.33
N TYR A 136 6.49 -6.81 -3.18
CA TYR A 136 6.34 -6.54 -4.62
C TYR A 136 6.18 -7.79 -5.47
N GLY A 137 6.87 -8.88 -5.12
CA GLY A 137 6.76 -10.14 -5.85
C GLY A 137 5.44 -10.84 -5.54
N VAL A 138 5.31 -11.36 -4.32
CA VAL A 138 4.12 -12.11 -3.89
C VAL A 138 2.92 -11.18 -3.76
N GLY A 139 3.04 -10.12 -2.95
CA GLY A 139 1.95 -9.18 -2.68
C GLY A 139 1.45 -8.51 -3.95
N ALA A 140 2.25 -7.62 -4.55
CA ALA A 140 1.80 -6.85 -5.71
C ALA A 140 1.49 -7.74 -6.93
N GLY A 141 2.25 -8.81 -7.16
CA GLY A 141 1.94 -9.77 -8.24
C GLY A 141 0.57 -10.41 -8.08
N THR A 142 0.28 -11.01 -6.92
CA THR A 142 -1.03 -11.64 -6.67
C THR A 142 -2.17 -10.63 -6.63
N GLY A 143 -1.94 -9.44 -6.06
CA GLY A 143 -2.92 -8.37 -6.01
C GLY A 143 -3.33 -7.88 -7.39
N SER A 144 -2.37 -7.69 -8.30
CA SER A 144 -2.66 -7.31 -9.69
C SER A 144 -3.46 -8.39 -10.43
N LEU A 145 -3.15 -9.68 -10.22
CA LEU A 145 -3.90 -10.77 -10.85
C LEU A 145 -5.34 -10.84 -10.34
N LEU A 146 -5.54 -10.77 -9.02
CA LEU A 146 -6.88 -10.78 -8.42
C LEU A 146 -7.69 -9.55 -8.83
N ALA A 147 -7.07 -8.36 -8.81
CA ALA A 147 -7.69 -7.13 -9.27
C ALA A 147 -8.08 -7.22 -10.76
N GLY A 148 -7.23 -7.82 -11.60
CA GLY A 148 -7.54 -8.09 -13.00
C GLY A 148 -8.81 -8.92 -13.16
N ALA A 149 -8.88 -10.07 -12.51
CA ALA A 149 -10.05 -10.96 -12.58
C ALA A 149 -11.35 -10.29 -12.10
N VAL A 150 -11.29 -9.50 -11.02
CA VAL A 150 -12.47 -8.76 -10.52
C VAL A 150 -12.82 -7.62 -11.46
N SER A 151 -11.84 -6.93 -12.03
CA SER A 151 -12.08 -5.81 -12.96
C SER A 151 -12.72 -6.26 -14.26
N GLU A 152 -12.36 -7.44 -14.78
CA GLU A 152 -12.94 -8.00 -16.00
C GLU A 152 -14.41 -8.38 -15.81
N SER A 153 -14.78 -8.89 -14.63
CA SER A 153 -16.12 -9.37 -14.34
C SER A 153 -17.08 -8.28 -13.81
N ALA A 154 -16.57 -7.31 -13.03
CA ALA A 154 -17.38 -6.33 -12.32
C ALA A 154 -16.98 -4.86 -12.55
N GLY A 155 -15.94 -4.62 -13.36
CA GLY A 155 -15.41 -3.28 -13.66
C GLY A 155 -14.44 -2.74 -12.60
N LEU A 156 -13.72 -1.67 -12.96
CA LEU A 156 -12.67 -1.08 -12.11
C LEU A 156 -13.23 -0.47 -10.81
N GLN A 157 -14.40 0.15 -10.86
CA GLN A 157 -15.03 0.73 -9.68
C GLN A 157 -15.33 -0.33 -8.61
N ALA A 158 -15.95 -1.45 -9.01
CA ALA A 158 -16.25 -2.55 -8.09
C ALA A 158 -14.97 -3.20 -7.55
N MET A 159 -13.96 -3.38 -8.41
CA MET A 159 -12.66 -3.91 -8.01
C MET A 159 -12.02 -3.09 -6.87
N PHE A 160 -11.99 -1.76 -6.98
CA PHE A 160 -11.45 -0.90 -5.90
C PHE A 160 -12.27 -0.98 -4.61
N ARG A 161 -13.61 -1.09 -4.69
CA ARG A 161 -14.48 -1.28 -3.51
C ARG A 161 -14.24 -2.63 -2.83
N CYS A 162 -14.12 -3.70 -3.61
CA CYS A 162 -13.81 -5.04 -3.10
C CYS A 162 -12.42 -5.08 -2.45
N ALA A 163 -11.42 -4.47 -3.08
CA ALA A 163 -10.08 -4.34 -2.51
C ALA A 163 -10.10 -3.55 -1.19
N ALA A 164 -10.88 -2.48 -1.11
CA ALA A 164 -11.04 -1.71 0.13
C ALA A 164 -11.63 -2.56 1.26
N ALA A 165 -12.71 -3.31 0.99
CA ALA A 165 -13.33 -4.20 1.96
C ALA A 165 -12.37 -5.32 2.41
N TYR A 166 -11.61 -5.90 1.48
CA TYR A 166 -10.60 -6.90 1.78
C TYR A 166 -9.50 -6.37 2.72
N VAL A 167 -8.93 -5.19 2.41
CA VAL A 167 -7.89 -4.58 3.26
C VAL A 167 -8.45 -4.18 4.62
N ALA A 168 -9.68 -3.65 4.69
CA ALA A 168 -10.33 -3.31 5.95
C ALA A 168 -10.56 -4.56 6.83
N ALA A 169 -10.96 -5.69 6.25
CA ALA A 169 -11.12 -6.94 6.98
C ALA A 169 -9.78 -7.47 7.52
N ALA A 170 -8.70 -7.31 6.74
CA ALA A 170 -7.35 -7.65 7.21
C ALA A 170 -6.89 -6.74 8.36
N ASP A 171 -7.19 -5.44 8.32
CA ASP A 171 -6.87 -4.49 9.40
C ASP A 171 -7.57 -4.86 10.72
N MET A 172 -8.85 -5.26 10.66
CA MET A 172 -9.59 -5.70 11.85
C MET A 172 -8.97 -6.93 12.51
N ARG A 173 -8.40 -7.83 11.70
CA ARG A 173 -7.71 -9.02 12.22
C ARG A 173 -6.43 -8.66 12.97
N ASP A 174 -5.66 -7.70 12.47
CA ASP A 174 -4.40 -7.29 13.10
C ASP A 174 -4.60 -6.47 14.40
N ARG A 175 -5.84 -6.03 14.66
CA ARG A 175 -6.25 -5.36 15.92
C ARG A 175 -6.76 -6.32 17.00
N ALA A 176 -7.09 -7.57 16.65
CA ALA A 176 -7.66 -8.58 17.54
C ALA A 176 -6.57 -9.44 18.21
#